data_AF-A0A0A8K407-F1
#
_entry.id   AF-A0A0A8K407-F1
#
_cell.length_a   1.000
_cell.length_b   1.000
_cell.length_c   1.000
_cell.angle_alpha   90.00
_cell.angle_beta   90.00
_cell.angle_gamma   90.00
#
_symmetry.space_group_name_H-M   'P 1'
#
loop_
_entity.id
_entity.type
_entity.pdbx_description
1 polymer ?
#
loop_
_entity_poly.entity_id
_entity_poly.type
_entity_poly.pdbx_seq_one_letter_code
_entity_poly.pdbx_strand_id
1 'polypeptide(L)'
;MAASLWLNNPAVALEGPTVAGPIGGSDMSSAVLPPPGLYGGLFAAASGTLDFHDGEGHTVPALRDAHLRKQQFGPFFLYVPDVKVLGGAVGVSGFVAAGNQCGSLFIGQDNECEQGLGDPYLEVDWSRSFGFVRPSRDPGAYPILQGLSVLFGFGTVFPSGTYDDDDRLEQVLSMGTNIWDFALTVALTYTTAPILAEGTEFSAKLYWNQYLENPASHHWTGDVMNVDFAITEHIGRFQVGVSGFYGWQADDDELFGVPIEPDGLRATALVLGPVVKYDLPEYSSVLKAKFQTNAIATNATPAWVTVVAWSKKF
;
A
#
# COMPACT_ATOMS: atom_id res chain seq x y z
N MET A 1 -22.77 -9.09 48.04
CA MET A 1 -22.21 -10.21 47.26
C MET A 1 -21.72 -9.59 45.97
N ALA A 2 -20.43 -9.27 45.94
CA ALA A 2 -19.77 -8.64 44.80
C ALA A 2 -19.22 -9.70 43.84
N ALA A 3 -18.87 -9.24 42.64
CA ALA A 3 -18.15 -9.92 41.56
C ALA A 3 -19.02 -10.58 40.47
N SER A 4 -19.13 -9.87 39.34
CA SER A 4 -18.54 -10.33 38.08
C SER A 4 -18.53 -9.14 37.12
N LEU A 5 -17.41 -8.41 37.15
CA LEU A 5 -17.00 -7.53 36.05
C LEU A 5 -16.72 -8.43 34.86
N TRP A 6 -17.54 -8.32 33.81
CA TRP A 6 -17.14 -8.75 32.48
C TRP A 6 -16.08 -7.75 32.01
N LEU A 7 -14.83 -8.21 32.02
CA LEU A 7 -13.73 -7.56 31.35
C LEU A 7 -13.97 -7.70 29.84
N ASN A 8 -14.70 -6.76 29.25
CA ASN A 8 -14.57 -6.49 27.83
C ASN A 8 -13.14 -5.98 27.64
N ASN A 9 -12.28 -6.80 27.02
CA ASN A 9 -10.96 -6.40 26.53
C ASN A 9 -11.17 -5.75 25.16
N PRO A 10 -11.12 -4.41 25.02
CA PRO A 10 -11.24 -3.74 23.73
C PRO A 10 -9.84 -3.62 23.11
N ALA A 11 -9.22 -4.76 22.78
CA ALA A 11 -7.86 -4.79 22.23
C ALA A 11 -7.73 -5.74 21.02
N VAL A 12 -8.81 -5.91 20.26
CA VAL A 12 -8.83 -6.72 19.03
C VAL A 12 -9.09 -5.80 17.83
N ALA A 13 -8.35 -4.70 17.74
CA ALA A 13 -8.38 -3.83 16.56
C ALA A 13 -7.43 -4.40 15.51
N LEU A 14 -8.00 -5.06 14.49
CA LEU A 14 -7.36 -5.84 13.42
C LEU A 14 -6.57 -7.09 13.86
N GLU A 15 -6.62 -8.16 13.05
CA GLU A 15 -5.71 -9.32 13.16
C GLU A 15 -4.22 -8.93 13.22
N GLY A 16 -3.88 -7.74 12.74
CA GLY A 16 -2.57 -7.13 12.90
C GLY A 16 -2.58 -5.65 12.49
N PRO A 17 -1.48 -4.93 12.66
CA PRO A 17 -1.37 -3.51 12.33
C PRO A 17 -1.47 -3.21 10.82
N THR A 18 -1.54 -4.24 9.98
CA THR A 18 -1.57 -4.14 8.52
C THR A 18 -2.68 -5.01 7.95
N VAL A 19 -3.49 -4.42 7.06
CA VAL A 19 -4.46 -5.16 6.25
C VAL A 19 -3.77 -5.72 5.01
N ALA A 20 -4.25 -6.85 4.50
CA ALA A 20 -3.87 -7.34 3.18
C ALA A 20 -4.21 -6.32 2.08
N GLY A 21 -3.42 -6.30 1.02
CA GLY A 21 -3.73 -5.53 -0.19
C GLY A 21 -2.72 -4.44 -0.56
N PRO A 22 -2.87 -3.86 -1.77
CA PRO A 22 -1.96 -2.87 -2.34
C PRO A 22 -2.14 -1.45 -1.76
N ILE A 23 -2.25 -1.31 -0.44
CA ILE A 23 -2.53 -0.03 0.23
C ILE A 23 -1.28 0.85 0.26
N GLY A 24 -1.36 2.06 -0.31
CA GLY A 24 -0.26 3.03 -0.30
C GLY A 24 0.95 2.63 -1.16
N GLY A 25 0.84 1.57 -1.96
CA GLY A 25 1.91 1.08 -2.82
C GLY A 25 2.06 1.90 -4.10
N SER A 26 0.95 2.45 -4.61
CA SER A 26 0.90 3.23 -5.84
C SER A 26 1.01 4.73 -5.57
N ASP A 27 1.46 5.50 -6.55
CA ASP A 27 1.60 6.96 -6.40
C ASP A 27 1.67 7.63 -7.78
N MET A 28 2.87 7.79 -8.30
CA MET A 28 3.20 8.46 -9.56
C MET A 28 2.82 7.58 -10.73
N SER A 29 2.28 8.20 -11.78
CA SER A 29 1.93 7.55 -13.04
C SER A 29 1.01 6.33 -12.87
N SER A 30 0.15 6.33 -11.85
CA SER A 30 -0.65 5.17 -11.43
C SER A 30 -1.65 4.68 -12.48
N ALA A 31 -1.97 5.50 -13.50
CA ALA A 31 -2.83 5.12 -14.61
C ALA A 31 -2.07 4.89 -15.92
N VAL A 32 -0.74 4.89 -15.91
CA VAL A 32 0.11 4.83 -17.11
C VAL A 32 0.87 3.51 -17.14
N LEU A 33 0.56 2.68 -18.13
CA LEU A 33 1.41 1.53 -18.45
C LEU A 33 2.57 1.96 -19.35
N PRO A 34 3.80 1.44 -19.13
CA PRO A 34 4.94 1.73 -19.99
C PRO A 34 4.77 1.09 -21.37
N PRO A 35 5.65 1.40 -22.35
CA PRO A 35 5.64 0.73 -23.65
C PRO A 35 5.77 -0.81 -23.51
N PRO A 36 5.39 -1.58 -24.55
CA PRO A 36 5.50 -3.04 -24.51
C PRO A 36 6.89 -3.55 -24.09
N GLY A 37 6.90 -4.59 -23.27
CA GLY A 37 8.11 -5.20 -22.73
C GLY A 37 7.91 -5.84 -21.37
N LEU A 38 8.99 -6.48 -20.90
CA LEU A 38 9.08 -6.99 -19.54
C LEU A 38 9.83 -5.97 -18.68
N TYR A 39 9.27 -5.66 -17.53
CA TYR A 39 9.83 -4.78 -16.54
C TYR A 39 9.92 -5.54 -15.23
N GLY A 40 10.92 -5.21 -14.43
CA GLY A 40 11.09 -5.80 -13.11
C GLY A 40 12.01 -4.98 -12.25
N GLY A 41 12.04 -5.30 -10.97
CA GLY A 41 12.77 -4.50 -10.01
C GLY A 41 12.78 -5.09 -8.62
N LEU A 42 13.35 -4.31 -7.71
CA LEU A 42 13.41 -4.61 -6.28
C LEU A 42 12.89 -3.40 -5.51
N PHE A 43 12.17 -3.67 -4.43
CA PHE A 43 11.88 -2.66 -3.41
C PHE A 43 12.45 -3.09 -2.07
N ALA A 44 12.72 -2.10 -1.22
CA ALA A 44 12.99 -2.25 0.18
C ALA A 44 12.15 -1.22 0.93
N ALA A 45 11.52 -1.63 2.03
CA ALA A 45 10.75 -0.77 2.89
C ALA A 45 11.09 -1.01 4.35
N ALA A 46 11.06 0.05 5.14
CA ALA A 46 11.14 0.00 6.58
C ALA A 46 10.01 0.86 7.15
N SER A 47 9.33 0.35 8.16
CA SER A 47 8.30 1.08 8.88
C SER A 47 8.41 0.85 10.38
N GLY A 48 7.85 1.80 11.13
CA GLY A 48 7.72 1.68 12.57
C GLY A 48 6.38 2.26 13.02
N THR A 49 5.69 1.48 13.84
CA THR A 49 4.51 1.92 14.57
C THR A 49 4.92 2.98 15.60
N LEU A 50 4.18 4.07 15.62
CA LEU A 50 4.33 5.16 16.58
C LEU A 50 3.34 5.00 17.74
N ASP A 51 2.12 4.55 17.46
CA ASP A 51 1.06 4.37 18.46
C ASP A 51 -0.08 3.49 17.91
N PHE A 52 -1.08 3.19 18.73
CA PHE A 52 -2.35 2.57 18.35
C PHE A 52 -3.51 3.49 18.73
N HIS A 53 -4.32 3.88 17.76
CA HIS A 53 -5.42 4.81 17.97
C HIS A 53 -6.79 4.13 17.93
N ASP A 54 -7.69 4.55 18.82
CA ASP A 54 -9.11 4.15 18.83
C ASP A 54 -9.95 4.91 17.78
N GLY A 55 -11.26 4.68 17.78
CA GLY A 55 -12.21 5.28 16.83
C GLY A 55 -12.36 6.80 16.97
N GLU A 56 -11.92 7.38 18.10
CA GLU A 56 -11.84 8.83 18.31
C GLU A 56 -10.46 9.39 17.92
N GLY A 57 -9.50 8.54 17.58
CA GLY A 57 -8.13 8.92 17.26
C GLY A 57 -7.24 9.12 18.49
N HIS A 58 -7.65 8.64 19.67
CA HIS A 58 -6.87 8.70 20.89
C HIS A 58 -6.02 7.44 21.06
N THR A 59 -4.85 7.59 21.69
CA THR A 59 -3.98 6.48 22.08
C THR A 59 -4.74 5.45 22.93
N VAL A 60 -4.72 4.19 22.51
CA VAL A 60 -5.29 3.07 23.27
C VAL A 60 -4.42 2.83 24.51
N PRO A 61 -4.93 3.04 25.75
CA PRO A 61 -4.10 3.01 26.94
C PRO A 61 -3.39 1.67 27.20
N ALA A 62 -4.00 0.56 26.77
CA ALA A 62 -3.44 -0.79 26.91
C ALA A 62 -2.25 -1.06 25.96
N LEU A 63 -2.16 -0.29 24.86
CA LEU A 63 -1.16 -0.46 23.80
C LEU A 63 -0.19 0.73 23.70
N ARG A 64 -0.20 1.65 24.66
CA ARG A 64 0.64 2.87 24.64
C ARG A 64 2.15 2.61 24.57
N ASP A 65 2.58 1.43 25.02
CA ASP A 65 3.98 1.00 25.06
C ASP A 65 4.28 -0.03 23.94
N ALA A 66 3.27 -0.33 23.10
CA ALA A 66 3.41 -1.19 21.96
C ALA A 66 4.32 -0.54 20.92
N HIS A 67 5.25 -1.33 20.38
CA HIS A 67 6.14 -0.86 19.35
C HIS A 67 6.40 -1.98 18.37
N LEU A 68 6.12 -1.73 17.10
CA LEU A 68 6.34 -2.68 16.02
C LEU A 68 7.25 -2.04 14.99
N ARG A 69 8.20 -2.82 14.46
CA ARG A 69 9.08 -2.42 13.37
C ARG A 69 9.08 -3.51 12.32
N LYS A 70 8.84 -3.11 11.08
CA LYS A 70 8.83 -4.01 9.93
C LYS A 70 9.92 -3.59 8.95
N GLN A 71 10.70 -4.55 8.47
CA GLN A 71 11.57 -4.36 7.33
C GLN A 71 11.22 -5.42 6.30
N GLN A 72 11.08 -4.99 5.05
CA GLN A 72 10.71 -5.89 3.97
C GLN A 72 11.43 -5.52 2.69
N PHE A 73 11.71 -6.52 1.88
CA PHE A 73 12.29 -6.35 0.56
C PHE A 73 11.68 -7.39 -0.37
N GLY A 74 11.62 -7.08 -1.66
CA GLY A 74 10.96 -8.00 -2.56
C GLY A 74 11.16 -7.66 -4.03
N PRO A 75 11.12 -8.68 -4.90
CA PRO A 75 11.01 -8.46 -6.32
C PRO A 75 9.59 -8.05 -6.71
N PHE A 76 9.51 -7.32 -7.82
CA PHE A 76 8.27 -7.12 -8.55
C PHE A 76 8.52 -7.23 -10.05
N PHE A 77 7.45 -7.48 -10.80
CA PHE A 77 7.47 -7.47 -12.24
C PHE A 77 6.25 -6.73 -12.81
N LEU A 78 6.39 -6.30 -14.05
CA LEU A 78 5.29 -5.81 -14.90
C LEU A 78 5.56 -6.28 -16.32
N TYR A 79 4.59 -6.98 -16.91
CA TYR A 79 4.62 -7.40 -18.30
C TYR A 79 3.54 -6.66 -19.09
N VAL A 80 3.96 -5.95 -20.14
CA VAL A 80 3.07 -5.27 -21.07
C VAL A 80 3.21 -5.93 -22.45
N PRO A 81 2.28 -6.79 -22.88
CA PRO A 81 2.30 -7.34 -24.23
C PRO A 81 2.12 -6.25 -25.29
N ASP A 82 2.63 -6.51 -26.50
CA ASP A 82 2.39 -5.66 -27.67
C ASP A 82 0.99 -5.94 -28.28
N VAL A 83 -0.03 -5.77 -27.45
CA VAL A 83 -1.45 -5.95 -27.79
C VAL A 83 -2.23 -4.76 -27.26
N LYS A 84 -3.14 -4.25 -28.09
CA LYS A 84 -4.08 -3.21 -27.70
C LYS A 84 -5.49 -3.78 -27.61
N VAL A 85 -6.15 -3.52 -26.48
CA VAL A 85 -7.55 -3.85 -26.26
C VAL A 85 -8.31 -2.53 -26.17
N LEU A 86 -9.34 -2.30 -26.99
CA LEU A 86 -10.12 -1.05 -26.99
C LEU A 86 -9.25 0.23 -27.08
N GLY A 87 -8.09 0.14 -27.76
CA GLY A 87 -7.12 1.23 -27.89
C GLY A 87 -6.23 1.47 -26.66
N GLY A 88 -6.38 0.72 -25.58
CA GLY A 88 -5.53 0.73 -24.39
C GLY A 88 -4.50 -0.41 -24.38
N ALA A 89 -3.44 -0.25 -23.60
CA ALA A 89 -2.50 -1.32 -23.26
C ALA A 89 -3.11 -2.21 -22.17
N VAL A 90 -2.66 -3.47 -22.13
CA VAL A 90 -2.90 -4.38 -21.00
C VAL A 90 -1.57 -4.62 -20.31
N GLY A 91 -1.58 -4.73 -18.98
CA GLY A 91 -0.42 -5.05 -18.16
C GLY A 91 -0.76 -6.15 -17.17
N VAL A 92 0.23 -6.97 -16.83
CA VAL A 92 0.15 -7.90 -15.69
C VAL A 92 1.33 -7.59 -14.79
N SER A 93 1.06 -7.27 -13.53
CA SER A 93 2.08 -6.97 -12.55
C SER A 93 1.92 -7.84 -11.32
N GLY A 94 2.98 -7.97 -10.55
CA GLY A 94 2.93 -8.66 -9.27
C GLY A 94 4.19 -8.45 -8.46
N PHE A 95 4.08 -8.70 -7.17
CA PHE A 95 5.19 -8.62 -6.23
C PHE A 95 5.03 -9.64 -5.11
N VAL A 96 6.13 -9.94 -4.45
CA VAL A 96 6.16 -10.69 -3.21
C VAL A 96 7.21 -10.06 -2.30
N ALA A 97 6.91 -9.95 -1.01
CA ALA A 97 7.84 -9.43 -0.02
C ALA A 97 8.43 -10.57 0.80
N ALA A 98 9.65 -10.39 1.27
CA ALA A 98 10.23 -11.14 2.37
C ALA A 98 10.70 -10.13 3.41
N GLY A 99 10.68 -10.48 4.68
CA GLY A 99 11.02 -9.52 5.71
C GLY A 99 11.03 -10.08 7.11
N ASN A 100 11.20 -9.16 8.04
CA ASN A 100 11.10 -9.39 9.45
C ASN A 100 10.25 -8.31 10.11
N GLN A 101 9.47 -8.71 11.10
CA GLN A 101 8.71 -7.81 11.93
C GLN A 101 9.01 -8.13 13.39
N CYS A 102 9.43 -7.10 14.14
CA CYS A 102 9.79 -7.24 15.54
C CYS A 102 8.99 -6.27 16.38
N GLY A 103 8.65 -6.68 17.61
CA GLY A 103 7.95 -5.79 18.52
C GLY A 103 7.41 -6.46 19.77
N SER A 104 6.69 -5.66 20.55
CA SER A 104 5.81 -6.11 21.61
C SER A 104 4.53 -5.27 21.64
N LEU A 105 3.45 -5.81 22.19
CA LEU A 105 2.14 -5.16 22.28
C LEU A 105 1.84 -4.63 23.67
N PHE A 106 2.25 -5.37 24.71
CA PHE A 106 1.85 -5.09 26.09
C PHE A 106 3.03 -4.74 27.00
N ILE A 107 2.73 -3.99 28.06
CA ILE A 107 3.71 -3.61 29.08
C ILE A 107 4.30 -4.86 29.74
N GLY A 108 5.62 -4.98 29.72
CA GLY A 108 6.34 -6.10 30.31
C GLY A 108 6.35 -7.37 29.48
N GLN A 109 5.80 -7.34 28.26
CA GLN A 109 6.00 -8.38 27.25
C GLN A 109 7.41 -8.24 26.65
N ASP A 110 8.10 -9.36 26.49
CA ASP A 110 9.39 -9.41 25.82
C ASP A 110 9.23 -9.05 24.33
N ASN A 111 10.30 -8.53 23.74
CA ASN A 111 10.31 -8.16 22.33
C ASN A 111 10.62 -9.40 21.48
N GLU A 112 9.72 -9.73 20.56
CA GLU A 112 9.84 -10.90 19.69
C GLU A 112 9.98 -10.47 18.23
N CYS A 113 10.35 -11.42 17.37
CA CYS A 113 10.62 -11.16 15.97
C CYS A 113 10.18 -12.34 15.12
N GLU A 114 9.30 -12.07 14.16
CA GLU A 114 8.93 -13.02 13.12
C GLU A 114 9.63 -12.70 11.80
N GLN A 115 10.00 -13.75 11.07
CA GLN A 115 10.63 -13.66 9.75
C GLN A 115 9.88 -14.53 8.77
N GLY A 116 9.65 -14.00 7.57
CA GLY A 116 8.87 -14.76 6.62
C GLY A 116 8.67 -14.09 5.28
N LEU A 117 7.88 -14.77 4.45
CA LEU A 117 7.35 -14.21 3.22
C LEU A 117 6.05 -13.46 3.55
N GLY A 118 5.85 -12.31 2.92
CA GLY A 118 4.53 -11.70 2.84
C GLY A 118 3.68 -12.39 1.78
N ASP A 119 2.39 -12.09 1.80
CA ASP A 119 1.46 -12.61 0.80
C ASP A 119 1.76 -12.03 -0.60
N PRO A 120 1.89 -12.88 -1.64
CA PRO A 120 2.05 -12.40 -3.00
C PRO A 120 0.82 -11.64 -3.50
N TYR A 121 1.05 -10.61 -4.29
CA TYR A 121 0.01 -9.85 -4.98
C TYR A 121 0.19 -9.92 -6.49
N LEU A 122 -0.91 -10.06 -7.22
CA LEU A 122 -0.96 -10.03 -8.68
C LEU A 122 -2.06 -9.08 -9.14
N GLU A 123 -1.82 -8.27 -10.17
CA GLU A 123 -2.81 -7.37 -10.76
C GLU A 123 -2.76 -7.42 -12.29
N VAL A 124 -3.95 -7.40 -12.90
CA VAL A 124 -4.12 -7.21 -14.33
C VAL A 124 -4.75 -5.86 -14.57
N ASP A 125 -4.11 -5.07 -15.42
CA ASP A 125 -4.48 -3.69 -15.71
C ASP A 125 -4.81 -3.51 -17.18
N TRP A 126 -5.81 -2.68 -17.45
CA TRP A 126 -6.03 -2.04 -18.74
C TRP A 126 -5.82 -0.54 -18.58
N SER A 127 -4.98 0.07 -19.41
CA SER A 127 -4.70 1.51 -19.36
C SER A 127 -4.80 2.15 -20.74
N ARG A 128 -5.40 3.35 -20.79
CA ARG A 128 -5.46 4.16 -22.01
C ARG A 128 -5.15 5.62 -21.71
N SER A 129 -4.27 6.18 -22.54
CA SER A 129 -3.87 7.58 -22.47
C SER A 129 -4.53 8.42 -23.57
N PHE A 130 -5.17 9.50 -23.15
CA PHE A 130 -5.75 10.57 -23.96
C PHE A 130 -4.85 11.80 -23.85
N GLY A 131 -3.80 11.79 -24.67
CA GLY A 131 -2.74 12.77 -24.58
C GLY A 131 -1.76 12.64 -25.72
N PHE A 132 -0.62 13.30 -25.59
CA PHE A 132 0.48 13.21 -26.52
C PHE A 132 1.80 13.17 -25.77
N VAL A 133 2.76 12.43 -26.34
CA VAL A 133 4.13 12.38 -25.83
C VAL A 133 4.88 13.57 -26.38
N ARG A 134 5.57 14.31 -25.51
CA ARG A 134 6.45 15.41 -25.91
C ARG A 134 7.84 15.24 -25.33
N PRO A 135 8.88 15.76 -25.99
CA PRO A 135 10.23 15.73 -25.43
C PRO A 135 10.32 16.53 -24.14
N SER A 136 11.17 16.08 -23.22
CA SER A 136 11.67 16.91 -22.13
C SER A 136 12.56 18.04 -22.69
N ARG A 137 12.60 19.17 -21.98
CA ARG A 137 13.50 20.30 -22.18
C ARG A 137 14.94 19.98 -21.77
N ASP A 138 15.14 18.94 -20.95
CA ASP A 138 16.47 18.48 -20.50
C ASP A 138 17.00 17.37 -21.44
N PRO A 139 18.13 17.60 -22.14
CA PRO A 139 18.75 16.57 -22.95
C PRO A 139 19.14 15.35 -22.13
N GLY A 140 18.51 14.20 -22.43
CA GLY A 140 18.78 12.93 -21.75
C GLY A 140 17.78 12.55 -20.66
N ALA A 141 16.69 13.31 -20.51
CA ALA A 141 15.51 12.87 -19.76
C ALA A 141 14.53 12.06 -20.63
N TYR A 142 13.67 11.26 -20.00
CA TYR A 142 12.58 10.60 -20.71
C TYR A 142 11.56 11.60 -21.26
N PRO A 143 10.84 11.27 -22.35
CA PRO A 143 9.76 12.11 -22.83
C PRO A 143 8.58 12.09 -21.84
N ILE A 144 7.81 13.18 -21.83
CA ILE A 144 6.68 13.36 -20.92
C ILE A 144 5.38 13.06 -21.67
N LEU A 145 4.57 12.16 -21.13
CA LEU A 145 3.21 11.93 -21.57
C LEU A 145 2.31 13.02 -20.98
N GLN A 146 1.89 13.99 -21.80
CA GLN A 146 0.99 15.07 -21.40
C GLN A 146 -0.45 14.70 -21.73
N GLY A 147 -1.38 14.93 -20.80
CA GLY A 147 -2.81 14.62 -20.96
C GLY A 147 -3.31 13.69 -19.86
N LEU A 148 -4.48 13.09 -20.11
CA LEU A 148 -5.16 12.22 -19.14
C LEU A 148 -4.92 10.75 -19.49
N SER A 149 -4.47 9.95 -18.52
CA SER A 149 -4.49 8.50 -18.59
C SER A 149 -5.51 7.94 -17.62
N VAL A 150 -6.21 6.91 -18.05
CA VAL A 150 -7.19 6.17 -17.25
C VAL A 150 -6.78 4.71 -17.20
N LEU A 151 -7.00 4.05 -16.06
CA LEU A 151 -6.74 2.64 -15.88
C LEU A 151 -7.89 1.98 -15.12
N PHE A 152 -8.17 0.74 -15.50
CA PHE A 152 -9.03 -0.18 -14.78
C PHE A 152 -8.24 -1.45 -14.53
N GLY A 153 -8.29 -1.99 -13.32
CA GLY A 153 -7.56 -3.19 -12.97
C GLY A 153 -8.32 -4.08 -11.99
N PHE A 154 -7.79 -5.28 -11.85
CA PHE A 154 -8.24 -6.26 -10.88
C PHE A 154 -7.01 -6.96 -10.29
N GLY A 155 -6.89 -6.86 -8.97
CA GLY A 155 -5.81 -7.41 -8.17
C GLY A 155 -6.27 -8.54 -7.27
N THR A 156 -5.33 -9.36 -6.82
CA THR A 156 -5.58 -10.42 -5.85
C THR A 156 -4.35 -10.63 -4.96
N VAL A 157 -4.59 -10.71 -3.64
CA VAL A 157 -3.60 -11.19 -2.68
C VAL A 157 -3.83 -12.69 -2.44
N PHE A 158 -2.75 -13.45 -2.45
CA PHE A 158 -2.77 -14.89 -2.21
C PHE A 158 -2.27 -15.19 -0.79
N PRO A 159 -3.05 -15.85 0.08
CA PRO A 159 -2.64 -16.18 1.45
C PRO A 159 -1.64 -17.33 1.46
N SER A 160 -0.40 -17.04 1.10
CA SER A 160 0.70 -18.00 1.04
C SER A 160 1.97 -17.50 1.72
N GLY A 161 1.91 -16.33 2.35
CA GLY A 161 2.95 -15.81 3.22
C GLY A 161 3.04 -16.59 4.54
N THR A 162 4.04 -16.24 5.34
CA THR A 162 4.21 -16.76 6.69
C THR A 162 3.17 -16.13 7.60
N TYR A 163 2.31 -16.97 8.15
CA TYR A 163 1.30 -16.61 9.13
C TYR A 163 1.36 -17.60 10.29
N ASP A 164 1.40 -17.06 11.50
CA ASP A 164 1.45 -17.81 12.74
C ASP A 164 0.30 -17.36 13.64
N ASP A 165 -0.47 -18.32 14.14
CA ASP A 165 -1.62 -18.13 15.03
C ASP A 165 -1.43 -18.78 16.40
N ASP A 166 -0.21 -19.20 16.75
CA ASP A 166 0.12 -19.80 18.04
C ASP A 166 -0.20 -18.83 19.20
N ASP A 167 0.15 -17.55 19.06
CA ASP A 167 -0.33 -16.49 19.93
C ASP A 167 -0.63 -15.14 19.25
N ARG A 168 -1.13 -14.18 20.06
CA ARG A 168 -1.56 -12.87 19.56
C ARG A 168 -0.41 -12.01 19.04
N LEU A 169 0.76 -12.06 19.66
CA LEU A 169 1.93 -11.30 19.22
C LEU A 169 2.48 -11.90 17.93
N GLU A 170 2.61 -13.22 17.83
CA GLU A 170 3.06 -13.90 16.60
C GLU A 170 2.10 -13.63 15.42
N GLN A 171 0.80 -13.61 15.67
CA GLN A 171 -0.20 -13.18 14.68
C GLN A 171 0.02 -11.74 14.21
N VAL A 172 0.28 -10.81 15.14
CA VAL A 172 0.60 -9.41 14.81
C VAL A 172 1.90 -9.27 14.03
N LEU A 173 2.91 -10.06 14.38
CA LEU A 173 4.26 -10.02 13.79
C LEU A 173 4.34 -10.78 12.47
N SER A 174 3.33 -11.58 12.13
CA SER A 174 3.27 -12.33 10.88
C SER A 174 3.44 -11.44 9.65
N MET A 175 4.21 -11.94 8.68
CA MET A 175 4.47 -11.23 7.43
C MET A 175 3.31 -11.35 6.44
N GLY A 176 2.62 -12.50 6.46
CA GLY A 176 1.36 -12.75 5.77
C GLY A 176 0.16 -12.52 6.70
N THR A 177 -1.01 -12.50 6.10
CA THR A 177 -2.30 -12.23 6.75
C THR A 177 -3.23 -13.44 6.73
N ASN A 178 -2.91 -14.48 5.96
CA ASN A 178 -3.75 -15.66 5.75
C ASN A 178 -5.19 -15.33 5.25
N ILE A 179 -5.33 -14.20 4.56
CA ILE A 179 -6.59 -13.73 3.98
C ILE A 179 -6.47 -13.65 2.45
N TRP A 180 -7.56 -14.02 1.76
CA TRP A 180 -7.74 -13.66 0.36
C TRP A 180 -8.29 -12.24 0.25
N ASP A 181 -7.67 -11.42 -0.60
CA ASP A 181 -8.15 -10.10 -0.97
C ASP A 181 -8.36 -10.02 -2.49
N PHE A 182 -9.50 -9.48 -2.91
CA PHE A 182 -9.79 -9.14 -4.30
C PHE A 182 -9.95 -7.63 -4.45
N ALA A 183 -9.03 -7.01 -5.19
CA ALA A 183 -8.94 -5.56 -5.31
C ALA A 183 -9.44 -5.08 -6.68
N LEU A 184 -10.57 -4.40 -6.74
CA LEU A 184 -11.00 -3.67 -7.94
C LEU A 184 -10.33 -2.30 -7.99
N THR A 185 -9.76 -1.93 -9.15
CA THR A 185 -8.93 -0.73 -9.24
C THR A 185 -9.36 0.20 -10.37
N VAL A 186 -9.35 1.50 -10.08
CA VAL A 186 -9.55 2.57 -11.07
C VAL A 186 -8.52 3.65 -10.82
N ALA A 187 -7.76 4.04 -11.85
CA ALA A 187 -6.77 5.09 -11.71
C ALA A 187 -6.91 6.18 -12.77
N LEU A 188 -6.47 7.38 -12.37
CA LEU A 188 -6.36 8.56 -13.22
C LEU A 188 -4.96 9.15 -13.04
N THR A 189 -4.31 9.50 -14.13
CA THR A 189 -3.07 10.30 -14.12
C THR A 189 -3.24 11.43 -15.13
N TYR A 190 -3.23 12.67 -14.66
CA TYR A 190 -3.26 13.85 -15.50
C TYR A 190 -1.97 14.63 -15.39
N THR A 191 -1.24 14.72 -16.50
CA THR A 191 0.00 15.49 -16.59
C THR A 191 -0.24 16.76 -17.40
N THR A 192 0.00 17.90 -16.78
CA THR A 192 -0.28 19.22 -17.36
C THR A 192 0.74 19.60 -18.43
N ALA A 193 0.39 20.62 -19.20
CA ALA A 193 1.41 21.46 -19.83
C ALA A 193 2.35 22.05 -18.74
N PRO A 194 3.57 22.50 -19.09
CA PRO A 194 4.47 23.10 -18.12
C PRO A 194 3.78 24.23 -17.32
N ILE A 195 3.66 24.07 -15.99
CA ILE A 195 3.17 25.12 -15.07
C ILE A 195 4.33 25.64 -14.24
N LEU A 196 5.05 24.76 -13.53
CA LEU A 196 6.15 25.12 -12.64
C LEU A 196 7.52 24.87 -13.29
N ALA A 197 7.75 23.65 -13.79
CA ALA A 197 8.98 23.26 -14.46
C ALA A 197 8.66 22.65 -15.82
N GLU A 198 8.70 21.33 -15.95
CA GLU A 198 8.38 20.67 -17.20
C GLU A 198 6.95 20.20 -17.26
N GLY A 199 6.26 19.93 -16.15
CA GLY A 199 4.89 19.43 -16.15
C GLY A 199 4.50 18.91 -14.78
N THR A 200 3.29 19.27 -14.33
CA THR A 200 2.74 18.82 -13.07
C THR A 200 1.90 17.58 -13.31
N GLU A 201 2.17 16.49 -12.61
CA GLU A 201 1.38 15.26 -12.63
C GLU A 201 0.48 15.20 -11.39
N PHE A 202 -0.80 15.00 -11.62
CA PHE A 202 -1.80 14.64 -10.62
C PHE A 202 -2.20 13.19 -10.87
N SER A 203 -1.93 12.31 -9.91
CA SER A 203 -2.16 10.88 -10.04
C SER A 203 -2.96 10.39 -8.85
N ALA A 204 -3.96 9.55 -9.12
CA ALA A 204 -4.78 8.91 -8.11
C ALA A 204 -5.18 7.49 -8.57
N LYS A 205 -5.18 6.52 -7.66
CA LYS A 205 -5.65 5.15 -7.89
C LYS A 205 -6.51 4.73 -6.70
N LEU A 206 -7.78 4.46 -6.98
CA LEU A 206 -8.71 3.85 -6.05
C LEU A 206 -8.51 2.34 -6.10
N TYR A 207 -8.39 1.74 -4.93
CA TYR A 207 -8.54 0.31 -4.69
C TYR A 207 -9.79 0.09 -3.84
N TRP A 208 -10.60 -0.88 -4.22
CA TRP A 208 -11.65 -1.45 -3.39
C TRP A 208 -11.28 -2.89 -3.12
N ASN A 209 -10.81 -3.14 -1.90
CA ASN A 209 -10.31 -4.42 -1.42
C ASN A 209 -11.46 -5.15 -0.71
N GLN A 210 -11.67 -6.40 -1.11
CA GLN A 210 -12.73 -7.27 -0.59
C GLN A 210 -12.10 -8.51 0.00
N TYR A 211 -12.30 -8.70 1.30
CA TYR A 211 -11.62 -9.74 2.06
C TYR A 211 -12.53 -10.95 2.28
N LEU A 212 -11.94 -12.14 2.19
CA LEU A 212 -12.55 -13.34 2.77
C LEU A 212 -12.18 -13.46 4.25
N GLU A 213 -12.99 -14.20 4.99
CA GLU A 213 -12.70 -14.52 6.40
C GLU A 213 -11.38 -15.28 6.52
N ASN A 214 -10.55 -14.90 7.51
CA ASN A 214 -9.37 -15.68 7.88
C ASN A 214 -9.83 -17.00 8.52
N PRO A 215 -9.55 -18.17 7.92
CA PRO A 215 -10.06 -19.44 8.41
C PRO A 215 -9.42 -19.90 9.73
N ALA A 216 -8.29 -19.32 10.14
CA ALA A 216 -7.58 -19.69 11.37
C ALA A 216 -8.15 -18.97 12.60
N SER A 217 -8.44 -17.67 12.48
CA SER A 217 -8.89 -16.82 13.59
C SER A 217 -10.40 -16.59 13.62
N HIS A 218 -11.10 -16.89 12.51
CA HIS A 218 -12.50 -16.50 12.29
C HIS A 218 -12.74 -14.98 12.32
N HIS A 219 -11.72 -14.22 11.92
CA HIS A 219 -11.82 -12.78 11.73
C HIS A 219 -12.21 -12.47 10.28
N TRP A 220 -13.26 -11.67 10.12
CA TRP A 220 -13.61 -11.07 8.85
C TRP A 220 -13.31 -9.58 8.90
N THR A 221 -12.45 -9.13 7.97
CA THR A 221 -12.14 -7.71 7.82
C THR A 221 -13.15 -7.07 6.88
N GLY A 222 -13.81 -6.01 7.34
CA GLY A 222 -14.74 -5.25 6.49
C GLY A 222 -14.05 -4.65 5.26
N ASP A 223 -14.78 -4.46 4.16
CA ASP A 223 -14.23 -3.96 2.90
C ASP A 223 -13.43 -2.65 3.13
N VAL A 224 -12.20 -2.59 2.60
CA VAL A 224 -11.33 -1.42 2.70
C VAL A 224 -11.21 -0.76 1.34
N MET A 225 -11.47 0.55 1.30
CA MET A 225 -11.21 1.37 0.14
C MET A 225 -10.02 2.29 0.41
N ASN A 226 -9.13 2.46 -0.56
CA ASN A 226 -8.07 3.45 -0.47
C ASN A 226 -7.84 4.17 -1.79
N VAL A 227 -7.61 5.48 -1.70
CA VAL A 227 -7.13 6.30 -2.80
C VAL A 227 -5.66 6.61 -2.57
N ASP A 228 -4.81 5.92 -3.31
CA ASP A 228 -3.39 6.22 -3.44
C ASP A 228 -3.25 7.44 -4.35
N PHE A 229 -2.44 8.44 -3.97
CA PHE A 229 -2.32 9.67 -4.74
C PHE A 229 -0.89 10.22 -4.77
N ALA A 230 -0.62 11.03 -5.79
CA ALA A 230 0.59 11.82 -5.90
C ALA A 230 0.32 13.15 -6.63
N ILE A 231 0.98 14.21 -6.17
CA ILE A 231 1.09 15.48 -6.87
C ILE A 231 2.57 15.78 -7.01
N THR A 232 3.06 15.75 -8.24
CA THR A 232 4.49 15.78 -8.52
C THR A 232 4.82 16.66 -9.72
N GLU A 233 6.05 17.13 -9.80
CA GLU A 233 6.55 17.97 -10.89
C GLU A 233 7.69 17.25 -11.61
N HIS A 234 7.63 17.21 -12.94
CA HIS A 234 8.73 16.76 -13.79
C HIS A 234 9.79 17.86 -13.90
N ILE A 235 11.05 17.51 -13.61
CA ILE A 235 12.22 18.40 -13.64
C ILE A 235 13.41 17.63 -14.22
N GLY A 236 13.55 17.66 -15.55
CA GLY A 236 14.57 16.90 -16.26
C GLY A 236 14.42 15.42 -15.98
N ARG A 237 15.49 14.82 -15.43
CA ARG A 237 15.52 13.40 -15.03
C ARG A 237 14.83 13.11 -13.69
N PHE A 238 14.37 14.13 -12.98
CA PHE A 238 13.68 13.97 -11.71
C PHE A 238 12.18 14.15 -11.86
N GLN A 239 11.43 13.48 -10.99
CA GLN A 239 10.04 13.83 -10.72
C GLN A 239 9.87 13.84 -9.20
N VAL A 240 9.45 14.97 -8.65
CA VAL A 240 9.45 15.22 -7.19
C VAL A 240 8.12 15.77 -6.72
N GLY A 241 7.71 15.46 -5.50
CA GLY A 241 6.51 16.06 -4.92
C GLY A 241 6.06 15.36 -3.66
N VAL A 242 4.74 15.30 -3.48
CA VAL A 242 4.09 14.67 -2.33
C VAL A 242 3.27 13.48 -2.83
N SER A 243 3.34 12.38 -2.10
CA SER A 243 2.49 11.20 -2.32
C SER A 243 1.93 10.70 -1.01
N GLY A 244 0.84 9.95 -1.10
CA GLY A 244 0.11 9.49 0.06
C GLY A 244 -0.97 8.50 -0.31
N PHE A 245 -1.73 8.10 0.69
CA PHE A 245 -3.02 7.46 0.49
C PHE A 245 -4.02 7.93 1.53
N TYR A 246 -5.29 7.93 1.15
CA TYR A 246 -6.41 8.03 2.07
C TYR A 246 -7.18 6.73 2.03
N GLY A 247 -7.17 6.00 3.14
CA GLY A 247 -7.87 4.72 3.29
C GLY A 247 -9.01 4.85 4.29
N TRP A 248 -10.12 4.18 4.01
CA TRP A 248 -11.25 4.05 4.92
C TRP A 248 -11.88 2.67 4.76
N GLN A 249 -12.39 2.16 5.87
CA GLN A 249 -13.13 0.92 5.90
C GLN A 249 -14.63 1.21 5.74
N ALA A 250 -15.28 0.49 4.83
CA ALA A 250 -16.68 0.67 4.49
C ALA A 250 -17.60 -0.12 5.45
N ASP A 251 -17.16 -1.30 5.85
CA ASP A 251 -17.92 -2.25 6.68
C ASP A 251 -17.24 -2.50 8.03
N ASP A 252 -17.98 -3.09 8.97
CA ASP A 252 -17.48 -3.44 10.30
C ASP A 252 -16.62 -4.71 10.23
N ASP A 253 -15.57 -4.80 11.05
CA ASP A 253 -14.91 -6.08 11.34
C ASP A 253 -15.85 -7.00 12.13
N GLU A 254 -15.81 -8.29 11.82
CA GLU A 254 -16.55 -9.33 12.53
C GLU A 254 -15.59 -10.39 13.08
N LEU A 255 -15.88 -10.87 14.29
CA LEU A 255 -15.19 -12.01 14.89
C LEU A 255 -16.22 -13.10 15.18
N PHE A 256 -16.02 -14.30 14.63
CA PHE A 256 -17.00 -15.39 14.67
C PHE A 256 -18.40 -14.96 14.15
N GLY A 257 -18.44 -14.11 13.12
CA GLY A 257 -19.68 -13.60 12.53
C GLY A 257 -20.45 -12.61 13.42
N VAL A 258 -19.79 -12.03 14.42
CA VAL A 258 -20.35 -11.00 15.29
C VAL A 258 -19.53 -9.72 15.11
N PRO A 259 -20.17 -8.57 14.79
CA PRO A 259 -19.47 -7.29 14.69
C PRO A 259 -18.70 -6.95 15.96
N ILE A 260 -17.46 -6.50 15.81
CA ILE A 260 -16.59 -6.18 16.94
C ILE A 260 -17.03 -4.84 17.55
N GLU A 261 -17.30 -4.84 18.86
CA GLU A 261 -17.68 -3.62 19.58
C GLU A 261 -16.48 -2.67 19.79
N PRO A 262 -16.73 -1.35 19.90
CA PRO A 262 -18.04 -0.68 19.90
C PRO A 262 -18.54 -0.22 18.52
N ASP A 263 -17.67 -0.14 17.53
CA ASP A 263 -17.90 0.58 16.27
C ASP A 263 -17.47 -0.22 15.03
N GLY A 264 -17.31 -1.54 15.17
CA GLY A 264 -16.82 -2.41 14.10
C GLY A 264 -15.38 -2.12 13.70
N LEU A 265 -14.64 -1.33 14.48
CA LEU A 265 -13.23 -1.02 14.26
C LEU A 265 -12.92 -0.40 12.90
N ARG A 266 -13.89 0.31 12.31
CA ARG A 266 -13.74 0.94 10.99
C ARG A 266 -12.51 1.85 10.96
N ALA A 267 -11.47 1.39 10.28
CA ALA A 267 -10.22 2.13 10.19
C ALA A 267 -10.34 3.31 9.22
N THR A 268 -9.69 4.42 9.54
CA THR A 268 -9.43 5.51 8.59
C THR A 268 -8.02 6.02 8.78
N ALA A 269 -7.31 6.22 7.66
CA ALA A 269 -5.95 6.73 7.67
C ALA A 269 -5.71 7.68 6.50
N LEU A 270 -5.05 8.81 6.78
CA LEU A 270 -4.41 9.64 5.77
C LEU A 270 -2.91 9.58 6.02
N VAL A 271 -2.17 9.05 5.05
CA VAL A 271 -0.71 8.99 5.08
C VAL A 271 -0.18 9.84 3.95
N LEU A 272 0.82 10.68 4.21
CA LEU A 272 1.45 11.50 3.17
C LEU A 272 2.91 11.82 3.49
N GLY A 273 3.66 12.16 2.46
CA GLY A 273 5.02 12.65 2.60
C GLY A 273 5.74 12.81 1.26
N PRO A 274 7.03 13.20 1.30
CA PRO A 274 7.80 13.46 0.09
C PRO A 274 8.04 12.18 -0.73
N VAL A 275 8.03 12.34 -2.05
CA VAL A 275 8.44 11.33 -3.03
C VAL A 275 9.40 11.92 -4.05
N VAL A 276 10.40 11.14 -4.43
CA VAL A 276 11.32 11.45 -5.52
C VAL A 276 11.48 10.24 -6.42
N LYS A 277 11.45 10.48 -7.72
CA LYS A 277 11.80 9.54 -8.78
C LYS A 277 12.98 10.12 -9.55
N TYR A 278 13.93 9.27 -9.89
CA TYR A 278 15.08 9.59 -10.73
C TYR A 278 15.18 8.61 -11.90
N ASP A 279 15.07 9.16 -13.10
CA ASP A 279 15.09 8.42 -14.34
C ASP A 279 16.53 8.21 -14.83
N LEU A 280 16.81 6.99 -15.26
CA LEU A 280 18.09 6.54 -15.81
C LEU A 280 17.90 5.98 -17.24
N PRO A 281 17.66 6.85 -18.25
CA PRO A 281 17.39 6.42 -19.62
C PRO A 281 18.50 5.57 -20.23
N GLU A 282 19.76 5.91 -19.96
CA GLU A 282 20.94 5.17 -20.42
C GLU A 282 20.99 3.71 -19.92
N TYR A 283 20.29 3.39 -18.83
CA TYR A 283 20.21 2.05 -18.27
C TYR A 283 18.82 1.42 -18.38
N SER A 284 17.87 2.14 -19.01
CA SER A 284 16.46 1.79 -19.05
C SER A 284 15.88 1.50 -17.66
N SER A 285 16.30 2.27 -16.66
CA SER A 285 15.95 2.06 -15.26
C SER A 285 15.42 3.32 -14.57
N VAL A 286 14.80 3.13 -13.41
CA VAL A 286 14.27 4.19 -12.56
C VAL A 286 14.56 3.86 -11.10
N LEU A 287 14.96 4.88 -10.34
CA LEU A 287 15.02 4.83 -8.89
C LEU A 287 13.87 5.65 -8.31
N LYS A 288 13.22 5.14 -7.26
CA LYS A 288 12.16 5.85 -6.54
C LYS A 288 12.41 5.75 -5.05
N ALA A 289 12.21 6.83 -4.32
CA ALA A 289 12.23 6.84 -2.86
C ALA A 289 11.07 7.68 -2.33
N LYS A 290 10.45 7.22 -1.25
CA LYS A 290 9.44 7.98 -0.52
C LYS A 290 9.58 7.78 0.98
N PHE A 291 9.22 8.83 1.71
CA PHE A 291 9.04 8.80 3.16
C PHE A 291 7.64 9.32 3.44
N GLN A 292 6.86 8.63 4.27
CA GLN A 292 5.49 9.00 4.58
C GLN A 292 5.18 8.76 6.05
N THR A 293 4.23 9.53 6.57
CA THR A 293 3.73 9.39 7.94
C THR A 293 2.23 9.70 7.98
N ASN A 294 1.54 9.22 9.00
CA ASN A 294 0.12 9.53 9.19
C ASN A 294 -0.08 11.02 9.52
N ALA A 295 -1.05 11.63 8.85
CA ALA A 295 -1.66 12.90 9.22
C ALA A 295 -3.01 12.68 9.93
N ILE A 296 -3.70 11.57 9.62
CA ILE A 296 -4.95 11.13 10.27
C ILE A 296 -4.84 9.62 10.51
N ALA A 297 -5.31 9.17 11.66
CA ALA A 297 -5.43 7.74 12.02
C ALA A 297 -6.52 7.57 13.09
N THR A 298 -7.56 6.79 12.79
CA THR A 298 -8.62 6.35 13.70
C THR A 298 -8.84 4.86 13.51
N ASN A 299 -9.00 4.10 14.61
CA ASN A 299 -8.95 2.63 14.60
C ASN A 299 -7.78 2.10 13.76
N ALA A 300 -6.63 2.75 13.91
CA ALA A 300 -5.48 2.57 13.03
C ALA A 300 -4.18 2.78 13.79
N THR A 301 -3.09 2.36 13.16
CA THR A 301 -1.75 2.42 13.74
C THR A 301 -0.96 3.54 13.07
N PRO A 302 -0.86 4.74 13.66
CA PRO A 302 0.08 5.75 13.19
C PRO A 302 1.47 5.17 13.03
N ALA A 303 2.07 5.41 11.87
CA ALA A 303 3.37 4.87 11.52
C ALA A 303 4.16 5.85 10.65
N TRP A 304 5.46 5.63 10.60
CA TRP A 304 6.30 6.13 9.51
C TRP A 304 6.67 4.98 8.59
N VAL A 305 6.84 5.28 7.31
CA VAL A 305 7.32 4.33 6.31
C VAL A 305 8.32 4.99 5.38
N THR A 306 9.42 4.30 5.11
CA THR A 306 10.37 4.64 4.05
C THR A 306 10.35 3.52 3.03
N VAL A 307 10.25 3.85 1.75
CA VAL A 307 10.33 2.89 0.65
C VAL A 307 11.37 3.37 -0.35
N VAL A 308 12.24 2.48 -0.79
CA VAL A 308 13.14 2.67 -1.92
C VAL A 308 12.89 1.56 -2.92
N ALA A 309 12.80 1.91 -4.20
CA ALA A 309 12.61 0.96 -5.27
C ALA A 309 13.53 1.26 -6.46
N TRP A 310 13.97 0.20 -7.11
CA TRP A 310 14.66 0.24 -8.39
C TRP A 310 13.86 -0.60 -9.39
N SER A 311 13.67 -0.09 -10.60
CA SER A 311 13.02 -0.81 -11.69
C SER A 311 13.84 -0.70 -12.97
N LYS A 312 13.69 -1.68 -13.86
CA LYS A 312 14.35 -1.72 -15.16
C LYS A 312 13.49 -2.43 -16.21
N LYS A 313 13.64 -2.02 -17.47
CA LYS A 313 13.15 -2.74 -18.64
C LYS A 313 14.15 -3.83 -19.10
N PHE A 314 13.65 -5.02 -19.40
CA PHE A 314 14.40 -6.18 -19.90
C PHE A 314 14.12 -6.45 -21.39
#